data_AF-A0A2N2XMI8-F1
#
_entry.id   AF-A0A2N2XMI8-F1
#
_cell.length_a   1.000
_cell.length_b   1.000
_cell.length_c   1.000
_cell.angle_alpha   90.00
_cell.angle_beta   90.00
_cell.angle_gamma   90.00
#
_symmetry.space_group_name_H-M   'P 1'
#
loop_
_entity.id
_entity.type
_entity.pdbx_description
1 polymer ?
#
loop_
_entity_poly.entity_id
_entity_poly.type
_entity_poly.pdbx_seq_one_letter_code
_entity_poly.pdbx_strand_id
1 'polypeptide(L)'
;SISFPSNLSQVLGLTVAMACGTERTARLRAMKFNADVESMEGASLFYVCKQMGIPFVQLRSVSNFCGPGDHAQWDIPLAVKNLKQTLTSYINRLHHEI
;
A
#
# COMPACT_ATOMS: atom_id res chain seq x y z
N SER A 1 -11.94 10.75 13.73
CA SER A 1 -11.00 9.70 13.32
C SER A 1 -11.18 9.45 11.83
N ILE A 2 -10.14 9.05 11.10
CA ILE A 2 -10.28 8.71 9.68
C ILE A 2 -11.04 7.37 9.58
N SER A 3 -12.19 7.36 8.91
CA SER A 3 -13.02 6.16 8.72
C SER A 3 -12.43 5.30 7.60
N PHE A 4 -12.39 3.97 7.78
CA PHE A 4 -11.92 3.05 6.74
C PHE A 4 -13.10 2.54 5.91
N PRO A 5 -12.99 2.51 4.57
CA PRO A 5 -14.02 1.95 3.72
C PRO A 5 -14.09 0.42 3.92
N SER A 6 -15.28 -0.10 4.25
CA SER A 6 -15.48 -1.52 4.59
C SER A 6 -15.29 -2.48 3.41
N ASN A 7 -15.31 -1.96 2.18
CA ASN A 7 -15.13 -2.73 0.95
C ASN A 7 -13.67 -2.87 0.52
N LEU A 8 -12.72 -2.33 1.29
CA LEU A 8 -11.29 -2.48 1.03
C LEU A 8 -10.65 -3.41 2.05
N SER A 9 -9.73 -4.26 1.59
CA SER A 9 -8.95 -5.11 2.45
C SER A 9 -7.95 -4.28 3.25
N GLN A 10 -7.98 -4.44 4.58
CA GLN A 10 -6.89 -3.99 5.44
C GLN A 10 -5.81 -5.06 5.43
N VAL A 11 -4.57 -4.64 5.24
CA VAL A 11 -3.43 -5.53 5.01
C VAL A 11 -2.23 -5.10 5.86
N LEU A 12 -1.36 -6.06 6.16
CA LEU A 12 -0.09 -5.82 6.83
C LEU A 12 0.97 -5.40 5.81
N GLY A 13 1.33 -4.12 5.83
CA GLY A 13 2.34 -3.54 4.94
C GLY A 13 3.75 -3.57 5.52
N LEU A 14 4.70 -4.11 4.76
CA LEU A 14 6.13 -4.05 5.05
C LEU A 14 6.78 -2.88 4.30
N THR A 15 7.60 -2.10 5.00
CA THR A 15 8.47 -1.10 4.38
C THR A 15 9.88 -1.62 4.25
N VAL A 16 10.47 -1.51 3.06
CA VAL A 16 11.80 -1.99 2.74
C VAL A 16 12.64 -0.88 2.12
N ALA A 17 13.96 -0.93 2.28
CA ALA A 17 14.86 0.00 1.60
C ALA A 17 15.05 -0.34 0.11
N MET A 18 14.72 -1.58 -0.30
CA MET A 18 14.88 -2.06 -1.66
C MET A 18 13.83 -3.11 -1.98
N ALA A 19 13.17 -2.92 -3.12
CA ALA A 19 12.19 -3.84 -3.66
C ALA A 19 12.76 -5.26 -3.80
N CYS A 20 11.89 -6.23 -3.59
CA CYS A 20 12.24 -7.63 -3.70
C CYS A 20 12.58 -8.02 -5.15
N GLY A 21 13.80 -8.52 -5.39
CA GLY A 21 14.24 -9.00 -6.71
C GLY A 21 14.29 -10.53 -6.88
N THR A 22 13.99 -11.31 -5.84
CA THR A 22 14.02 -12.79 -5.91
C THR A 22 12.87 -13.43 -5.16
N GLU A 23 12.45 -14.62 -5.59
CA GLU A 23 11.36 -15.34 -4.92
C GLU A 23 11.73 -15.71 -3.47
N ARG A 24 13.00 -16.06 -3.26
CA ARG A 24 13.54 -16.35 -1.92
C ARG A 24 13.35 -15.16 -0.98
N THR A 25 13.69 -13.95 -1.41
CA THR A 25 13.53 -12.75 -0.58
C THR A 25 12.05 -12.46 -0.30
N ALA A 26 11.18 -12.58 -1.32
CA ALA A 26 9.74 -12.36 -1.16
C ALA A 26 9.16 -13.31 -0.11
N ARG A 27 9.45 -14.61 -0.25
CA ARG A 27 8.99 -15.64 0.69
C ARG A 27 9.52 -15.43 2.09
N LEU A 28 10.82 -15.11 2.23
CA LEU A 28 11.42 -14.85 3.55
C LEU A 28 10.78 -13.63 4.23
N ARG A 29 10.54 -12.54 3.49
CA ARG A 29 9.88 -11.34 4.03
C ARG A 29 8.43 -11.62 4.44
N ALA A 30 7.66 -12.29 3.58
CA ALA A 30 6.29 -12.69 3.87
C ALA A 30 6.21 -13.56 5.12
N MET A 31 7.04 -14.60 5.24
CA MET A 31 7.02 -15.50 6.41
C MET A 31 7.54 -14.82 7.68
N LYS A 32 8.61 -14.02 7.59
CA LYS A 32 9.24 -13.40 8.77
C LYS A 32 8.38 -12.29 9.39
N PHE A 33 7.71 -11.51 8.55
CA PHE A 33 6.96 -10.33 8.98
C PHE A 33 5.44 -10.49 8.88
N ASN A 34 4.96 -11.63 8.39
CA ASN A 34 3.55 -11.86 8.07
C ASN A 34 2.97 -10.72 7.21
N ALA A 35 3.75 -10.29 6.22
CA ALA A 35 3.43 -9.14 5.39
C ALA A 35 2.65 -9.57 4.15
N ASP A 36 1.57 -8.86 3.86
CA ASP A 36 0.74 -9.04 2.69
C ASP A 36 1.26 -8.24 1.49
N VAL A 37 1.83 -7.06 1.76
CA VAL A 37 2.34 -6.13 0.74
C VAL A 37 3.69 -5.54 1.13
N GLU A 38 4.49 -5.19 0.13
CA GLU A 38 5.78 -4.51 0.29
C GLU A 38 5.75 -3.13 -0.36
N SER A 39 6.46 -2.17 0.23
CA SER A 39 6.68 -0.84 -0.34
C SER A 39 7.91 -0.17 0.25
N MET A 40 8.27 1.03 -0.19
CA MET A 40 9.49 1.71 0.26
C MET A 40 9.24 2.91 1.19
N GLU A 41 8.00 3.43 1.24
CA GLU A 41 7.68 4.71 1.89
C GLU A 41 6.66 4.60 3.03
N GLY A 42 6.07 3.42 3.27
CA GLY A 42 4.93 3.28 4.18
C GLY A 42 5.24 3.70 5.62
N ALA A 43 6.30 3.13 6.20
CA ALA A 43 6.69 3.37 7.58
C ALA A 43 7.21 4.80 7.80
N SER A 44 7.91 5.39 6.82
CA SER A 44 8.41 6.77 6.94
C SER A 44 7.26 7.78 6.95
N LEU A 45 6.25 7.61 6.08
CA LEU A 45 5.04 8.43 6.10
C LEU A 45 4.31 8.33 7.45
N PHE A 46 4.08 7.10 7.93
CA PHE A 46 3.39 6.86 9.20
C PHE A 46 4.15 7.46 10.38
N TYR A 47 5.48 7.34 10.38
CA TYR A 47 6.34 7.91 11.41
C TYR A 47 6.22 9.43 11.47
N VAL A 48 6.35 10.12 10.33
CA VAL A 48 6.29 11.59 10.28
C VAL A 48 4.89 12.09 10.66
N CYS A 49 3.82 11.52 10.11
CA CYS A 49 2.47 11.95 10.45
C CYS A 49 2.15 11.73 11.94
N LYS A 50 2.63 10.62 12.52
CA LYS A 50 2.53 10.38 13.97
C LYS A 50 3.29 11.41 14.79
N GLN A 51 4.52 11.76 14.40
CA GLN A 51 5.32 12.80 15.07
C GLN A 51 4.66 14.18 14.99
N MET A 52 3.95 14.46 13.90
CA MET A 52 3.28 15.74 13.67
C MET A 52 1.85 15.80 14.24
N GLY A 53 1.34 14.71 14.80
CA GLY A 53 -0.05 14.65 15.28
C GLY A 53 -1.09 14.83 14.17
N ILE A 54 -0.73 14.57 12.91
CA ILE A 54 -1.63 14.71 11.76
C ILE A 54 -2.34 13.38 11.54
N PRO A 55 -3.68 13.32 11.47
CA PRO A 55 -4.39 12.10 11.09
C PRO A 55 -3.99 11.64 9.69
N PHE A 56 -3.72 10.34 9.51
CA PHE A 56 -3.28 9.79 8.23
C PHE A 56 -3.89 8.43 7.93
N VAL A 57 -3.94 8.10 6.64
CA VAL A 57 -4.29 6.77 6.10
C VAL A 57 -3.48 6.54 4.84
N GLN A 58 -3.20 5.28 4.51
CA GLN A 58 -2.57 4.91 3.26
C GLN A 58 -3.49 4.00 2.47
N LEU A 59 -3.71 4.37 1.21
CA LEU A 59 -4.40 3.58 0.22
C LEU A 59 -3.40 3.18 -0.87
N ARG A 60 -3.36 1.90 -1.21
CA ARG A 60 -2.42 1.32 -2.17
C ARG A 60 -3.20 0.42 -3.14
N SER A 61 -2.75 0.36 -4.39
CA SER A 61 -3.12 -0.66 -5.35
C SER A 61 -1.89 -1.51 -5.68
N VAL A 62 -2.12 -2.75 -6.08
CA VAL A 62 -1.05 -3.71 -6.40
C VAL A 62 -0.88 -3.77 -7.92
N SER A 63 0.33 -3.48 -8.40
CA SER A 63 0.70 -3.59 -9.82
C SER A 63 1.30 -4.94 -10.20
N ASN A 64 1.86 -5.66 -9.23
CA ASN A 64 2.59 -6.90 -9.44
C ASN A 64 2.79 -7.66 -8.11
N PHE A 65 3.17 -8.93 -8.23
CA PHE A 65 3.67 -9.72 -7.11
C PHE A 65 5.15 -9.43 -6.83
N CYS A 66 5.57 -9.57 -5.58
CA CYS A 66 6.98 -9.48 -5.18
C CYS A 66 7.74 -10.73 -5.62
N GLY A 67 8.96 -10.56 -6.15
CA GLY A 67 9.76 -11.70 -6.60
C GLY A 67 10.64 -11.36 -7.81
N PRO A 68 11.15 -12.37 -8.52
CA PRO A 68 11.86 -12.17 -9.77
C PRO A 68 10.80 -11.88 -10.83
N GLY A 69 10.63 -10.60 -11.15
CA GLY A 69 9.70 -10.15 -12.18
C GLY A 69 10.43 -9.40 -13.27
N ASP A 70 10.08 -9.69 -14.52
CA ASP A 70 10.28 -8.74 -15.60
C ASP A 70 9.36 -7.54 -15.32
N HIS A 71 9.92 -6.32 -15.34
CA HIS A 71 9.15 -5.09 -15.14
C HIS A 71 8.02 -4.97 -16.19
N ALA A 72 8.12 -5.66 -17.34
CA ALA A 72 7.07 -5.76 -18.33
C ALA A 72 5.77 -6.42 -17.82
N GLN A 73 5.82 -7.19 -16.72
CA GLN A 73 4.64 -7.81 -16.12
C GLN A 73 3.90 -6.88 -15.14
N TRP A 74 4.42 -5.67 -14.91
CA TRP A 74 3.77 -4.72 -14.01
C TRP A 74 2.63 -4.02 -14.74
N ASP A 75 1.41 -4.20 -14.26
CA ASP A 75 0.26 -3.46 -14.78
C ASP A 75 0.09 -2.15 -14.00
N ILE A 76 1.07 -1.25 -14.17
CA ILE A 76 1.04 0.09 -13.60
C ILE A 76 -0.21 0.86 -14.05
N PRO A 77 -0.60 0.86 -15.34
CA PRO A 77 -1.80 1.56 -15.78
C PRO A 77 -3.07 1.11 -15.04
N LEU A 78 -3.27 -0.20 -14.87
CA LEU A 78 -4.40 -0.74 -14.11
C LEU A 78 -4.32 -0.34 -12.63
N ALA A 79 -3.15 -0.49 -12.00
CA ALA A 79 -2.97 -0.14 -10.59
C ALA A 79 -3.28 1.34 -10.34
N VAL A 80 -2.80 2.25 -11.18
CA VAL A 80 -3.06 3.69 -11.08
C VAL A 80 -4.55 4.00 -11.32
N LYS A 81 -5.18 3.36 -12.32
CA LYS A 81 -6.61 3.51 -12.59
C LYS A 81 -7.46 3.11 -11.37
N ASN A 82 -7.18 1.94 -10.78
CA ASN A 82 -7.89 1.42 -9.62
C ASN A 82 -7.68 2.32 -8.39
N LEU A 83 -6.44 2.81 -8.17
CA LEU A 83 -6.13 3.72 -7.09
C LEU A 83 -6.89 5.04 -7.24
N LYS A 84 -6.89 5.63 -8.44
CA LYS A 84 -7.62 6.88 -8.72
C LYS A 84 -9.11 6.72 -8.43
N GLN A 85 -9.74 5.69 -8.97
CA GLN A 85 -11.18 5.44 -8.78
C GLN A 85 -11.51 5.30 -7.29
N THR A 86 -10.75 4.47 -6.57
CA THR A 86 -10.98 4.21 -5.15
C THR A 86 -10.73 5.46 -4.31
N LEU A 87 -9.66 6.21 -4.59
CA LEU A 87 -9.32 7.45 -3.88
C LEU A 87 -10.38 8.53 -4.09
N THR A 88 -10.87 8.73 -5.33
CA THR A 88 -11.96 9.68 -5.59
C THR A 88 -13.21 9.32 -4.81
N SER A 89 -13.63 8.05 -4.83
CA SER A 89 -14.78 7.60 -4.05
C SER A 89 -14.58 7.82 -2.55
N TYR A 90 -13.37 7.58 -2.05
CA TYR A 90 -13.05 7.74 -0.63
C TYR A 90 -13.06 9.20 -0.18
N ILE A 91 -12.43 10.11 -0.95
CA ILE A 91 -12.44 11.55 -0.65
C ILE A 91 -13.87 12.10 -0.68
N ASN A 92 -14.67 11.73 -1.68
CA ASN A 92 -16.08 12.15 -1.76
C ASN A 92 -16.86 11.71 -0.53
N ARG A 93 -16.66 10.46 -0.07
CA ARG A 93 -17.28 9.97 1.16
C ARG A 93 -16.86 10.79 2.38
N LEU A 94 -15.57 11.08 2.54
CA LEU A 94 -15.07 11.89 3.65
C LEU A 94 -15.66 13.30 3.66
N HIS A 95 -15.84 13.93 2.49
CA HIS A 95 -16.49 15.24 2.37
C HIS A 95 -17.96 15.23 2.79
N HIS A 96 -18.66 14.10 2.66
CA HIS A 96 -20.05 13.96 3.09
C HIS A 96 -20.20 13.57 4.57
N GLU A 97 -19.12 13.15 5.23
CA GLU A 97 -19.10 12.79 6.66
C GLU A 97 -18.75 13.98 7.58
N ILE A 98 -18.32 15.12 7.03
CA ILE A 98 -18.00 16.39 7.72
C ILE A 98 -19.14 17.38 7.51
#